data_AF-A0AAE0YVN5-F1
#
_entry.id   AF-A0AAE0YVN5-F1
#
_cell.length_a   1.000
_cell.length_b   1.000
_cell.length_c   1.000
_cell.angle_alpha   90.00
_cell.angle_beta   90.00
_cell.angle_gamma   90.00
#
_symmetry.space_group_name_H-M   'P 1'
#
loop_
_entity.id
_entity.type
_entity.pdbx_description
1 polymer ?
#
loop_
_entity_poly.entity_id
_entity_poly.type
_entity_poly.pdbx_seq_one_letter_code
_entity_poly.pdbx_strand_id
1 'polypeptide(L)'
;MNVDGIFLLAVVMMMMLLEVADGTIMCSSCRSDVNPKCEIDPPPPQPCVDLGSGGVESCSTVRIFNEETGKLTQFVRSCSDSVKQDTPCFHHRPGYKTCADICYTDGCNAAANLATPMQLVLTGLFLSVLFVKLKMS
;
A
#
# COMPACT_ATOMS: atom_id res chain seq x y z
N MET A 1 -21.49 -30.26 24.19
CA MET A 1 -21.29 -28.92 23.58
C MET A 1 -21.00 -29.14 22.11
N ASN A 2 -21.85 -28.61 21.23
CA ASN A 2 -21.85 -28.94 19.81
C ASN A 2 -20.79 -28.11 19.08
N VAL A 3 -19.83 -28.79 18.44
CA VAL A 3 -18.65 -28.17 17.79
C VAL A 3 -19.07 -27.14 16.72
N ASP A 4 -20.23 -27.35 16.10
CA ASP A 4 -20.83 -26.48 15.09
C ASP A 4 -21.19 -25.08 15.62
N GLY A 5 -21.62 -24.98 16.89
CA GLY A 5 -22.00 -23.70 17.50
C GLY A 5 -20.81 -22.80 17.79
N ILE A 6 -19.66 -23.39 18.14
CA ILE A 6 -18.41 -22.66 18.39
C ILE A 6 -17.84 -22.14 17.07
N PHE A 7 -17.93 -22.95 16.01
CA PHE A 7 -17.45 -22.56 14.67
C PHE A 7 -18.25 -21.38 14.11
N LEU A 8 -19.57 -21.40 14.26
CA LEU A 8 -20.44 -20.29 13.85
C LEU A 8 -20.14 -19.00 14.64
N LEU A 9 -19.92 -19.12 15.94
CA LEU A 9 -19.58 -17.97 16.79
C LEU A 9 -18.22 -17.36 16.40
N ALA A 10 -17.24 -18.19 16.08
CA ALA A 10 -15.92 -17.76 15.64
C ALA A 10 -15.96 -17.06 14.27
N VAL A 11 -16.77 -17.58 13.32
CA VAL A 11 -16.96 -16.94 12.00
C VAL A 11 -17.67 -15.60 12.15
N VAL A 12 -18.71 -15.51 12.97
CA VAL A 12 -19.42 -14.25 13.23
C VAL A 12 -18.51 -13.24 13.94
N MET A 13 -17.72 -13.65 14.93
CA MET A 13 -16.71 -12.78 15.53
C MET A 13 -15.63 -12.33 14.54
N MET A 14 -15.21 -13.19 13.62
CA MET A 14 -14.24 -12.84 12.57
C MET A 14 -14.83 -11.85 11.56
N MET A 15 -16.12 -11.99 11.22
CA MET A 15 -16.84 -11.01 10.38
C MET A 15 -17.01 -9.67 11.09
N MET A 16 -17.33 -9.65 12.39
CA MET A 16 -17.39 -8.41 13.17
C MET A 16 -16.01 -7.75 13.36
N LEU A 17 -14.93 -8.54 13.37
CA LEU A 17 -13.55 -8.01 13.38
C LEU A 17 -13.10 -7.44 12.03
N LEU A 18 -13.81 -7.76 10.94
CA LEU A 18 -13.54 -7.23 9.60
C LEU A 18 -14.30 -5.93 9.30
N GLU A 19 -15.25 -5.54 10.15
CA GLU A 19 -15.99 -4.27 10.03
C GLU A 19 -15.40 -3.22 10.98
N VAL A 20 -14.27 -2.60 10.62
CA VAL A 20 -14.04 -1.13 10.68
C VAL A 20 -12.78 -0.85 9.86
N ALA A 21 -12.94 -0.66 8.55
CA ALA A 21 -12.08 0.26 7.82
C ALA A 21 -13.04 1.30 7.26
N ASP A 22 -13.08 2.47 7.91
CA ASP A 22 -13.66 3.67 7.28
C ASP A 22 -13.11 3.73 5.85
N GLY A 23 -13.98 4.10 4.90
CA GLY A 23 -13.77 4.00 3.45
C GLY A 23 -12.66 4.87 2.86
N THR A 24 -11.61 5.14 3.64
CA THR A 24 -10.41 5.87 3.28
C THR A 24 -9.32 4.92 2.79
N ILE A 25 -8.71 5.24 1.64
CA ILE A 25 -7.58 4.48 1.11
C ILE A 25 -6.39 4.49 2.09
N MET A 26 -5.60 3.43 2.12
CA MET A 26 -4.37 3.38 2.93
C MET A 26 -3.14 3.68 2.08
N CYS A 27 -2.32 4.65 2.48
CA CYS A 27 -1.10 5.03 1.74
C CYS A 27 0.12 5.11 2.65
N SER A 28 1.29 4.80 2.08
CA SER A 28 2.57 5.11 2.74
C SER A 28 2.81 6.61 2.71
N SER A 29 3.26 7.18 3.83
CA SER A 29 3.53 8.61 3.95
C SER A 29 4.95 8.87 4.47
N CYS A 30 5.80 9.49 3.67
CA CYS A 30 7.16 9.86 4.05
C CYS A 30 7.77 10.88 3.08
N ARG A 31 8.86 11.53 3.51
CA ARG A 31 9.69 12.39 2.66
C ARG A 31 11.17 12.07 2.87
N SER A 32 11.96 12.07 1.80
CA SER A 32 13.38 11.70 1.83
C SER A 32 14.26 12.66 2.63
N ASP A 33 13.84 13.91 2.81
CA ASP A 33 14.56 14.90 3.62
C ASP A 33 14.40 14.67 5.14
N VAL A 34 13.31 14.01 5.55
CA VAL A 34 13.07 13.64 6.96
C VAL A 34 13.45 12.18 7.22
N ASN A 35 13.10 11.29 6.30
CA ASN A 35 13.43 9.87 6.32
C ASN A 35 14.20 9.50 5.03
N PRO A 36 15.53 9.45 5.06
CA PRO A 36 16.36 9.13 3.89
C PRO A 36 16.04 7.79 3.24
N LYS A 37 15.39 6.86 3.97
CA LYS A 37 14.99 5.56 3.45
C LYS A 37 13.62 5.55 2.77
N CYS A 38 12.91 6.66 2.70
CA CYS A 38 11.54 6.75 2.16
C CYS A 38 11.38 6.15 0.74
N GLU A 39 12.42 6.21 -0.09
CA GLU A 39 12.38 5.60 -1.43
C GLU A 39 12.37 4.06 -1.37
N ILE A 40 13.17 3.47 -0.47
CA ILE A 40 13.52 2.05 -0.46
C ILE A 40 12.72 1.26 0.58
N ASP A 41 12.49 1.88 1.74
CA ASP A 41 11.87 1.30 2.93
C ASP A 41 10.95 2.36 3.55
N PRO A 42 9.80 2.65 2.90
CA PRO A 42 8.82 3.58 3.44
C PRO A 42 8.10 2.96 4.64
N PRO A 43 7.54 3.80 5.53
CA PRO A 43 6.65 3.33 6.58
C PRO A 43 5.47 2.51 6.01
N PRO A 44 4.89 1.59 6.80
CA PRO A 44 3.71 0.85 6.38
C PRO A 44 2.55 1.81 6.04
N PRO A 45 1.67 1.43 5.10
CA PRO A 45 0.49 2.23 4.77
C PRO A 45 -0.37 2.53 5.99
N GLN A 46 -0.85 3.76 6.08
CA GLN A 46 -1.79 4.21 7.11
C GLN A 46 -3.04 4.77 6.44
N PRO A 47 -4.20 4.75 7.12
CA PRO A 47 -5.42 5.38 6.61
C PRO A 47 -5.16 6.84 6.25
N CYS A 48 -5.62 7.26 5.09
CA CYS A 48 -5.58 8.66 4.72
C CYS A 48 -6.53 9.46 5.60
N VAL A 49 -6.03 10.59 6.13
CA VAL A 49 -6.91 11.56 6.79
C VAL A 49 -7.77 12.18 5.70
N ASP A 50 -9.07 12.18 5.91
CA ASP A 50 -10.05 12.77 5.00
C ASP A 50 -9.60 14.20 4.62
N LEU A 51 -9.25 14.39 3.35
CA LEU A 51 -8.66 15.65 2.86
C LEU A 51 -9.73 16.75 2.72
N GLY A 52 -11.01 16.42 2.91
CA GLY A 52 -12.12 17.38 2.92
C GLY A 52 -12.36 18.10 1.58
N SER A 53 -11.69 17.67 0.51
CA SER A 53 -11.69 18.32 -0.79
C SER A 53 -12.73 17.75 -1.77
N GLY A 54 -13.41 16.66 -1.41
CA GLY A 54 -14.35 15.95 -2.29
C GLY A 54 -13.70 15.30 -3.52
N GLY A 55 -12.36 15.24 -3.56
CA GLY A 55 -11.60 14.56 -4.60
C GLY A 55 -11.55 13.04 -4.40
N VAL A 56 -11.01 12.34 -5.40
CA VAL A 56 -10.82 10.88 -5.30
C VAL A 56 -9.59 10.63 -4.44
N GLU A 57 -9.78 10.03 -3.28
CA GLU A 57 -8.67 9.63 -2.44
C GLU A 57 -7.75 8.66 -3.18
N SER A 58 -6.46 8.95 -3.12
CA SER A 58 -5.43 8.28 -3.89
C SER A 58 -4.11 8.30 -3.15
N CYS A 59 -3.22 7.39 -3.51
CA CYS A 59 -1.83 7.44 -3.09
C CYS A 59 -0.99 8.11 -4.16
N SER A 60 -0.02 8.92 -3.73
CA SER A 60 0.94 9.55 -4.63
C SER A 60 2.38 9.17 -4.29
N THR A 61 3.22 9.15 -5.33
CA THR A 61 4.67 9.14 -5.23
C THR A 61 5.24 10.28 -6.06
N VAL A 62 5.92 11.23 -5.43
CA VAL A 62 6.47 12.43 -6.07
C VAL A 62 7.99 12.38 -6.04
N ARG A 63 8.62 12.61 -7.19
CA ARG A 63 10.07 12.71 -7.39
C ARG A 63 10.42 14.09 -7.94
N ILE A 64 11.30 14.80 -7.25
CA ILE A 64 11.74 16.14 -7.65
C ILE A 64 13.21 16.06 -8.07
N PHE A 65 13.48 16.35 -9.33
CA PHE A 65 14.82 16.34 -9.92
C PHE A 65 15.30 17.77 -10.14
N ASN A 66 16.59 18.02 -9.91
CA ASN A 66 17.25 19.21 -10.41
C ASN A 66 17.49 19.04 -11.91
N GLU A 67 17.06 19.98 -12.73
CA GLU A 67 17.10 19.86 -14.20
C GLU A 67 18.50 19.93 -14.79
N GLU A 68 19.36 20.76 -14.21
CA GLU A 68 20.72 20.95 -14.71
C GLU A 68 21.59 19.70 -14.49
N THR A 69 21.43 19.08 -13.32
CA THR A 69 22.25 17.93 -12.90
C THR A 69 21.57 16.58 -13.13
N GLY A 70 20.26 16.57 -13.36
CA GLY A 70 19.44 15.36 -13.41
C GLY A 70 19.32 14.61 -12.08
N LYS A 71 19.86 15.15 -10.99
CA LYS A 71 19.88 14.45 -9.69
C LYS A 71 18.53 14.53 -8.99
N LEU A 72 18.11 13.42 -8.39
CA LEU A 72 16.98 13.37 -7.48
C LEU A 72 17.31 14.21 -6.23
N THR A 73 16.48 15.21 -5.97
CA THR A 73 16.63 16.12 -4.82
C THR A 73 15.67 15.77 -3.69
N GLN A 74 14.48 15.30 -4.03
CA GLN A 74 13.48 14.90 -3.04
C GLN A 74 12.59 13.79 -3.57
N PHE A 75 12.22 12.89 -2.67
CA PHE A 75 11.28 11.81 -2.89
C PHE A 75 10.20 11.85 -1.81
N VAL A 76 8.93 11.81 -2.19
CA VAL A 76 7.78 11.93 -1.28
C VAL A 76 6.76 10.86 -1.61
N ARG A 77 6.20 10.23 -0.57
CA ARG A 77 5.00 9.39 -0.65
C ARG A 77 3.95 10.03 0.24
N SER A 78 2.70 10.12 -0.21
CA SER A 78 1.61 10.68 0.60
C SER A 78 0.24 10.25 0.09
N CYS A 79 -0.78 10.49 0.90
CA CYS A 79 -2.16 10.61 0.44
C CYS A 79 -2.31 11.82 -0.49
N SER A 80 -3.28 11.73 -1.39
CA SER A 80 -3.57 12.71 -2.43
C SER A 80 -5.05 12.62 -2.79
N ASP A 81 -5.64 13.74 -3.21
CA ASP A 81 -7.00 13.85 -3.75
C ASP A 81 -7.00 14.03 -5.28
N SER A 82 -5.83 13.91 -5.90
CA SER A 82 -5.60 14.21 -7.31
C SER A 82 -5.96 13.05 -8.23
N VAL A 83 -6.40 13.40 -9.44
CA VAL A 83 -6.58 12.44 -10.54
C VAL A 83 -5.25 12.23 -11.27
N LYS A 84 -4.99 10.99 -11.69
CA LYS A 84 -3.83 10.63 -12.50
C LYS A 84 -3.78 11.54 -13.74
N GLN A 85 -2.67 12.25 -13.89
CA GLN A 85 -2.46 13.15 -15.02
C GLN A 85 -1.91 12.38 -16.23
N ASP A 86 -2.29 12.81 -17.43
CA ASP A 86 -1.77 12.27 -18.69
C ASP A 86 -0.26 12.51 -18.84
N THR A 87 0.21 13.66 -18.34
CA THR A 87 1.65 13.97 -18.25
C THR A 87 2.14 13.81 -16.81
N PRO A 88 2.84 12.72 -16.48
CA PRO A 88 3.25 12.43 -15.10
C PRO A 88 4.39 13.32 -14.60
N CYS A 89 5.02 14.11 -15.48
CA CYS A 89 6.10 15.02 -15.11
C CYS A 89 5.82 16.44 -15.61
N PHE A 90 6.05 17.42 -14.73
CA PHE A 90 5.82 18.83 -15.00
C PHE A 90 6.89 19.71 -14.33
N HIS A 91 7.03 20.92 -14.85
CA HIS A 91 8.00 21.92 -14.40
C HIS A 91 7.31 22.89 -13.44
N HIS A 92 7.17 22.51 -12.17
CA HIS A 92 6.48 23.34 -11.20
C HIS A 92 7.31 24.54 -10.73
N ARG A 93 8.64 24.38 -10.68
CA ARG A 93 9.58 25.39 -10.19
C ARG A 93 10.75 25.53 -11.17
N PRO A 94 11.23 26.75 -11.47
CA PRO A 94 12.40 26.95 -12.33
C PRO A 94 13.61 26.12 -11.85
N GLY A 95 14.22 25.36 -12.77
CA GLY A 95 15.37 24.49 -12.49
C GLY A 95 15.02 23.14 -11.85
N TYR A 96 13.74 22.81 -11.70
CA TYR A 96 13.29 21.54 -11.12
C TYR A 96 12.16 20.88 -11.91
N LYS A 97 12.36 19.59 -12.20
CA LYS A 97 11.37 18.71 -12.82
C LYS A 97 10.70 17.86 -11.74
N THR A 98 9.39 17.96 -11.62
CA THR A 98 8.59 17.18 -10.66
C THR A 98 7.84 16.09 -11.41
N CYS A 99 7.97 14.85 -10.98
CA CYS A 99 7.23 13.71 -11.51
C CYS A 99 6.35 13.12 -10.42
N ALA A 100 5.06 12.99 -10.67
CA ALA A 100 4.09 12.40 -9.76
C ALA A 100 3.48 11.14 -10.39
N ASP A 101 3.42 10.07 -9.63
CA ASP A 101 2.66 8.86 -9.96
C ASP A 101 1.51 8.70 -8.95
N ILE A 102 0.32 8.39 -9.46
CA ILE A 102 -0.91 8.31 -8.68
C ILE A 102 -1.54 6.94 -8.88
N CYS A 103 -1.96 6.32 -7.79
CA CYS A 103 -2.63 5.03 -7.76
C CYS A 103 -3.76 5.02 -6.72
N TYR A 104 -4.73 4.13 -6.92
CA TYR A 104 -6.03 4.16 -6.22
C TYR A 104 -6.32 2.92 -5.39
N THR A 105 -5.31 2.10 -5.11
CA THR A 105 -5.45 0.88 -4.31
C THR A 105 -4.61 0.96 -3.06
N ASP A 106 -5.08 0.36 -1.97
CA ASP A 106 -4.36 0.37 -0.70
C ASP A 106 -2.91 -0.07 -0.83
N GLY A 107 -2.01 0.73 -0.25
CA GLY A 107 -0.58 0.46 -0.21
C GLY A 107 0.11 0.41 -1.58
N CYS A 108 -0.53 0.86 -2.66
CA CYS A 108 0.09 0.85 -4.00
C CYS A 108 1.37 1.69 -4.07
N ASN A 109 1.46 2.72 -3.23
CA ASN A 109 2.66 3.52 -3.06
C ASN A 109 3.53 3.02 -1.89
N ALA A 110 3.47 1.75 -1.48
CA ALA A 110 4.47 1.16 -0.59
C ALA A 110 5.74 0.78 -1.38
N ALA A 111 6.79 0.34 -0.70
CA ALA A 111 7.85 -0.38 -1.40
C ALA A 111 7.27 -1.67 -1.98
N ALA A 112 7.79 -2.11 -3.13
CA ALA A 112 7.48 -3.43 -3.64
C ALA A 112 7.96 -4.46 -2.61
N ASN A 113 7.03 -4.95 -1.79
CA ASN A 113 7.31 -6.02 -0.85
C ASN A 113 7.81 -7.21 -1.66
N LEU A 114 9.10 -7.54 -1.55
CA LEU A 114 9.56 -8.88 -1.88
C LEU A 114 8.65 -9.81 -1.07
N ALA A 115 7.91 -10.67 -1.76
CA ALA A 115 6.91 -11.56 -1.19
C ALA A 115 7.34 -12.07 0.18
N THR A 116 6.62 -11.67 1.22
CA THR A 116 6.94 -12.06 2.59
C THR A 116 7.01 -13.58 2.68
N PRO A 117 8.05 -14.19 3.30
CA PRO A 117 8.25 -15.64 3.35
C PRO A 117 7.08 -16.40 3.99
N MET A 118 6.16 -15.71 4.68
CA MET A 118 4.95 -16.27 5.27
C MET A 118 3.98 -16.86 4.23
N GLN A 119 3.86 -16.26 3.04
CA GLN A 119 2.99 -16.77 1.96
C GLN A 119 3.51 -18.09 1.36
N LEU A 120 4.83 -18.28 1.34
CA LEU A 120 5.47 -19.55 0.93
C LEU A 120 5.24 -20.66 1.97
N VAL A 121 5.25 -20.32 3.26
CA VAL A 121 4.99 -21.28 4.34
C VAL A 121 3.54 -21.78 4.30
N LEU A 122 2.57 -20.88 4.08
CA LEU A 122 1.15 -21.24 3.97
C LEU A 122 0.85 -22.12 2.76
N THR A 123 1.40 -21.81 1.59
CA THR A 123 1.24 -22.65 0.38
C THR A 123 1.91 -24.03 0.54
N GLY A 124 3.07 -24.10 1.20
CA GLY A 124 3.71 -25.38 1.53
C GLY A 124 2.87 -26.26 2.47
N LEU A 125 2.23 -25.65 3.47
CA LEU A 125 1.32 -26.35 4.39
C LEU A 125 0.09 -26.91 3.66
N PHE A 126 -0.55 -26.12 2.79
CA PHE A 126 -1.71 -26.59 2.02
C PHE A 126 -1.38 -27.76 1.09
N LEU A 127 -0.22 -27.73 0.42
CA LEU A 127 0.24 -28.84 -0.41
C LEU A 127 0.48 -30.11 0.42
N SER A 128 1.10 -30.00 1.59
CA SER A 128 1.38 -31.16 2.44
C SER A 128 0.10 -31.88 2.91
N VAL A 129 -0.96 -31.13 3.25
CA VAL A 129 -2.26 -31.70 3.65
C VAL A 129 -2.95 -32.39 2.47
N LEU A 130 -2.85 -31.83 1.25
CA LEU A 130 -3.36 -32.44 0.03
C LEU A 130 -2.67 -33.78 -0.29
N PHE A 131 -1.35 -33.87 -0.14
CA PHE A 131 -0.61 -35.12 -0.34
C PHE A 131 -0.96 -36.19 0.69
N VAL A 132 -1.19 -35.81 1.96
CA VAL A 132 -1.63 -36.77 2.99
C VAL A 132 -3.03 -37.30 2.69
N LYS A 133 -3.97 -36.44 2.26
CA LYS A 133 -5.33 -36.86 1.89
C LYS A 133 -5.35 -37.75 0.64
N LEU A 134 -4.54 -37.47 -0.37
CA LEU A 134 -4.45 -38.29 -1.59
C LEU A 134 -3.82 -39.66 -1.36
N LYS A 135 -2.93 -39.80 -0.38
CA LYS A 135 -2.32 -41.10 -0.01
C LYS A 135 -3.24 -41.99 0.83
N MET A 136 -4.27 -41.43 1.44
CA MET A 136 -5.22 -42.14 2.31
C MET A 136 -6.55 -42.52 1.62
N SER A 137 -6.72 -42.17 0.34
CA SER A 137 -7.84 -42.60 -0.51
C SER A 137 -7.38 -43.59 -1.56
#